data_AF-A0A146MG74-F1
#
_entry.id   AF-A0A146MG74-F1
#
_cell.length_a   1.000
_cell.length_b   1.000
_cell.length_c   1.000
_cell.angle_alpha   90.00
_cell.angle_beta   90.00
_cell.angle_gamma   90.00
#
_symmetry.space_group_name_H-M   'P 1'
#
loop_
_entity.id
_entity.type
_entity.pdbx_description
1 polymer ?
#
loop_
_entity_poly.entity_id
_entity_poly.type
_entity_poly.pdbx_seq_one_letter_code
_entity_poly.pdbx_strand_id
1 'polypeptide(L)'
;METNNGRKNLHAMTTISFLFNMKNILNRYFPEFYPSTIPKKPTSCIDEVKENFRWTIEKYHKYSSINESTKTQVLQMFEQLKTTLSDSLSSMSWLKEDEKKESINLANSFHLSIITSKSLSAEDRESRDFIFTNEISEDDYFMNVYYSQKTKFLKSIYKSLDTNAEPDAFTLCRTYLVRLKINLLRYLPV
;
A
#
# COMPACT_ATOMS: atom_id res chain seq x y z
N MET A 1 15.48 -35.63 -17.89
CA MET A 1 16.23 -35.92 -16.64
C MET A 1 17.03 -34.69 -16.28
N GLU A 2 16.56 -33.86 -15.34
CA GLU A 2 17.45 -32.90 -14.69
C GLU A 2 18.51 -33.70 -13.94
N THR A 3 19.78 -33.57 -14.32
CA THR A 3 20.87 -34.25 -13.64
C THR A 3 20.94 -33.77 -12.19
N ASN A 4 21.32 -34.66 -11.27
CA ASN A 4 21.46 -34.39 -9.84
C ASN A 4 22.30 -33.11 -9.55
N ASN A 5 23.15 -32.71 -10.50
CA ASN A 5 23.95 -31.48 -10.47
C ASN A 5 23.12 -30.20 -10.69
N GLY A 6 22.14 -30.23 -11.61
CA GLY A 6 21.24 -29.10 -11.85
C GLY A 6 20.37 -28.79 -10.62
N ARG A 7 19.84 -29.83 -9.96
CA ARG A 7 19.08 -29.68 -8.71
C ARG A 7 19.93 -29.10 -7.57
N LYS A 8 21.18 -29.55 -7.43
CA LYS A 8 22.13 -29.01 -6.44
C LYS A 8 22.46 -27.54 -6.68
N ASN A 9 22.69 -27.16 -7.94
CA ASN A 9 22.98 -25.77 -8.31
C ASN A 9 21.78 -24.85 -8.03
N LEU A 10 20.56 -25.28 -8.39
CA LEU A 10 19.34 -24.52 -8.12
C LEU A 10 19.11 -24.36 -6.61
N HIS A 11 19.33 -25.42 -5.84
CA HIS A 11 19.24 -25.37 -4.39
C HIS A 11 20.26 -24.38 -3.79
N ALA A 12 21.53 -24.45 -4.22
CA ALA A 12 22.57 -23.53 -3.77
C ALA A 12 22.23 -22.07 -4.11
N MET A 13 21.77 -21.78 -5.33
CA MET A 13 21.36 -20.42 -5.73
C MET A 13 20.18 -19.92 -4.89
N THR A 14 19.19 -20.77 -4.63
CA THR A 14 18.01 -20.42 -3.81
C THR A 14 18.43 -20.12 -2.37
N THR A 15 19.28 -20.96 -1.78
CA THR A 15 19.80 -20.77 -0.42
C THR A 15 20.62 -19.48 -0.30
N ILE A 16 21.51 -19.20 -1.26
CA ILE A 16 22.30 -17.95 -1.28
C ILE A 16 21.38 -16.73 -1.40
N SER A 17 20.37 -16.78 -2.27
CA SER A 17 19.40 -15.69 -2.44
C SER A 17 18.62 -15.42 -1.15
N PHE A 18 18.17 -16.48 -0.46
CA PHE A 18 17.50 -16.36 0.84
C PHE A 18 18.41 -15.71 1.89
N LEU A 19 19.65 -16.20 2.04
CA LEU A 19 20.62 -15.66 3.00
C LEU A 19 20.95 -14.19 2.70
N PHE A 20 21.03 -13.81 1.42
CA PHE A 20 21.25 -12.44 1.01
C PHE A 20 20.07 -11.53 1.38
N ASN A 21 18.84 -11.99 1.18
CA ASN A 21 17.63 -11.23 1.53
C ASN A 21 17.45 -11.09 3.04
N MET A 22 17.87 -12.10 3.81
CA MET A 22 17.79 -12.09 5.27
C MET A 22 19.01 -11.47 5.96
N LYS A 23 20.03 -11.01 5.21
CA LYS A 23 21.35 -10.61 5.75
C LYS A 23 21.27 -9.58 6.88
N ASN A 24 20.38 -8.60 6.81
CA ASN A 24 20.27 -7.56 7.85
C ASN A 24 19.74 -8.13 9.17
N ILE A 25 18.91 -9.16 9.08
CA ILE A 25 18.30 -9.84 10.23
C ILE A 25 19.27 -10.87 10.77
N LEU A 26 19.89 -11.66 9.89
CA LEU A 26 20.92 -12.63 10.26
C LEU A 26 22.12 -11.96 10.92
N ASN A 27 22.55 -10.79 10.46
CA ASN A 27 23.62 -10.01 11.10
C ASN A 27 23.30 -9.60 12.55
N ARG A 28 22.01 -9.54 12.95
CA ARG A 28 21.63 -9.29 14.35
C ARG A 28 21.93 -10.49 15.26
N TYR A 29 21.82 -11.71 14.73
CA TYR A 29 21.95 -12.95 15.49
C TYR A 29 23.30 -13.67 15.27
N PHE A 30 23.93 -13.44 14.12
CA PHE A 30 25.16 -14.09 13.66
C PHE A 30 26.16 -13.05 13.12
N PRO A 31 26.55 -12.05 13.92
CA PRO A 31 27.37 -10.93 13.47
C PRO A 31 28.75 -11.34 12.92
N GLU A 32 29.30 -12.47 13.37
CA GLU A 32 30.59 -13.01 12.97
C GLU A 32 30.67 -13.42 11.49
N PHE A 33 29.52 -13.65 10.83
CA PHE A 33 29.45 -14.04 9.42
C PHE A 33 29.29 -12.85 8.47
N TYR A 34 29.14 -11.63 8.98
CA TYR A 34 28.82 -10.46 8.18
C TYR A 34 29.79 -9.30 8.45
N PRO A 35 30.33 -8.65 7.40
CA PRO A 35 31.23 -7.52 7.60
C PRO A 35 30.52 -6.36 8.29
N SER A 36 31.21 -5.70 9.22
CA SER A 36 30.73 -4.55 10.01
C SER A 36 30.33 -3.33 9.16
N THR A 37 30.62 -3.36 7.86
CA THR A 37 30.33 -2.31 6.88
C THR A 37 28.98 -2.45 6.19
N ILE A 38 28.18 -3.50 6.46
CA ILE A 38 26.82 -3.56 5.91
C ILE A 38 26.05 -2.35 6.42
N PRO A 39 25.62 -1.43 5.55
CA PRO A 39 24.83 -0.29 5.98
C PRO A 39 23.57 -0.84 6.64
N LYS A 40 23.47 -0.64 7.95
CA LYS A 40 22.22 -0.79 8.69
C LYS A 40 21.26 0.20 8.05
N LYS A 41 20.55 -0.21 7.00
CA LYS A 41 19.27 0.37 6.68
C LYS A 41 18.30 -0.44 7.54
N PRO A 42 18.01 -0.02 8.78
CA PRO A 42 16.84 -0.56 9.43
C PRO A 42 15.70 -0.16 8.50
N THR A 43 15.04 -1.15 7.90
CA THR A 43 13.60 -0.97 7.68
C THR A 43 13.09 -0.57 9.05
N SER A 44 12.57 0.65 9.18
CA SER A 44 12.08 1.10 10.48
C SER A 44 11.11 0.03 10.99
N CYS A 45 11.16 -0.35 12.26
CA CYS A 45 10.21 -1.32 12.82
C CYS A 45 8.76 -0.92 12.47
N ILE A 46 8.52 0.39 12.32
CA ILE A 46 7.26 0.97 11.85
C ILE A 46 6.90 0.54 10.42
N ASP A 47 7.85 0.53 9.49
CA ASP A 47 7.60 0.15 8.09
C ASP A 47 7.32 -1.35 7.99
N GLU A 48 8.05 -2.18 8.75
CA GLU A 48 7.79 -3.62 8.83
C GLU A 48 6.41 -3.93 9.42
N VAL A 49 6.03 -3.23 10.48
CA VAL A 49 4.69 -3.34 11.07
C VAL A 49 3.61 -2.89 10.08
N LYS A 50 3.78 -1.76 9.39
CA LYS A 50 2.83 -1.27 8.38
C LYS A 50 2.64 -2.23 7.22
N GLU A 51 3.70 -2.90 6.78
CA GLU A 51 3.62 -3.82 5.64
C GLU A 51 2.90 -5.13 5.98
N ASN A 52 3.04 -5.60 7.23
CA ASN A 52 2.46 -6.86 7.68
C ASN A 52 1.03 -6.72 8.22
N PHE A 53 0.77 -5.67 8.98
CA PHE A 53 -0.47 -5.46 9.74
C PHE A 53 -1.30 -4.31 9.17
N ARG A 54 -1.27 -4.13 7.84
CA ARG A 54 -1.88 -2.96 7.19
C ARG A 54 -3.36 -2.84 7.54
N TRP A 55 -4.13 -3.90 7.35
CA TRP A 55 -5.57 -3.86 7.54
C TRP A 55 -5.96 -3.75 9.01
N THR A 56 -5.17 -4.37 9.88
CA THR A 56 -5.28 -4.24 11.33
C THR A 56 -5.06 -2.80 11.79
N ILE A 57 -3.98 -2.17 11.33
CA ILE A 57 -3.69 -0.77 11.63
C ILE A 57 -4.79 0.12 11.07
N GLU A 58 -5.21 -0.10 9.82
CA GLU A 58 -6.32 0.65 9.23
C GLU A 58 -7.58 0.53 10.10
N LYS A 59 -7.97 -0.67 10.54
CA LYS A 59 -9.18 -0.87 11.35
C LYS A 59 -9.15 -0.15 12.70
N TYR A 60 -8.03 -0.18 13.42
CA TYR A 60 -7.96 0.37 14.78
C TYR A 60 -7.46 1.82 14.86
N HIS A 61 -6.75 2.30 13.84
CA HIS A 61 -6.18 3.64 13.91
C HIS A 61 -7.25 4.72 13.68
N LYS A 62 -7.35 5.64 14.65
CA LYS A 62 -8.41 6.68 14.74
C LYS A 62 -8.59 7.51 13.46
N TYR A 63 -7.53 7.72 12.69
CA TYR A 63 -7.54 8.55 11.47
C TYR A 63 -7.66 7.75 10.17
N SER A 64 -7.88 6.44 10.25
CA SER A 64 -8.00 5.59 9.06
C SER A 64 -9.38 5.65 8.41
N SER A 65 -10.36 6.21 9.11
CA SER A 65 -11.69 6.47 8.56
C SER A 65 -12.16 7.86 8.89
N ILE A 66 -13.11 8.30 8.08
CA ILE A 66 -13.91 9.49 8.35
C ILE A 66 -15.32 9.07 8.79
N ASN A 67 -15.98 9.96 9.52
CA ASN A 67 -17.38 9.77 9.86
C ASN A 67 -18.28 9.98 8.62
N GLU A 68 -19.54 9.55 8.70
CA GLU A 68 -20.47 9.66 7.57
C GLU A 68 -20.75 11.11 7.15
N SER A 69 -20.75 12.07 8.09
CA SER A 69 -20.93 13.50 7.75
C SER A 69 -19.78 14.02 6.87
N THR A 70 -18.53 13.74 7.23
CA THR A 70 -17.35 14.13 6.45
C THR A 70 -17.34 13.42 5.10
N LYS A 71 -17.77 12.15 5.04
CA LYS A 71 -17.92 11.42 3.78
C LYS A 71 -18.92 12.09 2.85
N THR A 72 -20.08 12.48 3.34
CA THR A 72 -21.08 13.22 2.55
C THR A 72 -20.50 14.53 2.00
N GLN A 73 -19.77 15.29 2.82
CA GLN A 73 -19.13 16.54 2.38
C GLN A 73 -18.09 16.29 1.28
N VAL A 74 -17.23 15.29 1.44
CA VAL A 74 -16.21 14.94 0.44
C VAL A 74 -16.85 14.48 -0.88
N LEU A 75 -17.92 13.67 -0.81
CA LEU A 75 -18.66 13.26 -2.01
C LEU A 75 -19.30 14.45 -2.72
N GLN A 76 -19.90 15.38 -1.99
CA GLN A 76 -20.46 16.60 -2.57
C GLN A 76 -19.39 17.45 -3.26
N MET A 77 -18.23 17.64 -2.63
CA MET A 77 -17.10 18.34 -3.25
C MET A 77 -16.61 17.62 -4.52
N PHE A 78 -16.57 16.29 -4.51
CA PHE A 78 -16.17 15.51 -5.67
C PHE A 78 -17.14 15.66 -6.84
N GLU A 79 -18.45 15.62 -6.59
CA GLU A 79 -19.45 15.85 -7.62
C GLU A 79 -19.39 17.28 -8.18
N GLN A 80 -19.18 18.28 -7.32
CA GLN A 80 -18.96 19.67 -7.78
C GLN A 80 -17.73 19.80 -8.68
N LEU A 81 -16.64 19.09 -8.36
CA LEU A 81 -15.45 19.04 -9.19
C LEU A 81 -15.72 18.37 -10.54
N LYS A 82 -16.51 17.28 -10.57
CA LYS A 82 -16.93 16.63 -11.82
C LYS A 82 -17.74 17.58 -12.70
N THR A 83 -18.75 18.24 -12.13
CA THR A 83 -19.56 19.23 -12.86
C THR A 83 -18.67 20.35 -13.42
N THR A 84 -17.80 20.93 -12.59
CA THR A 84 -16.90 22.01 -13.02
C THR A 84 -15.96 21.57 -14.14
N LEU A 85 -15.46 20.33 -14.08
CA LEU A 85 -14.62 19.75 -15.13
C LEU A 85 -15.42 19.54 -16.42
N SER A 86 -16.63 19.00 -16.34
CA SER A 86 -17.52 18.82 -17.49
C SER A 86 -17.88 20.16 -18.15
N ASP A 87 -18.19 21.19 -17.38
CA ASP A 87 -18.47 22.53 -17.89
C ASP A 87 -17.25 23.13 -18.60
N SER A 88 -16.07 22.97 -17.98
CA SER A 88 -14.80 23.41 -18.57
C SER A 88 -14.54 22.71 -19.91
N LEU A 89 -14.69 21.38 -19.97
CA LEU A 89 -14.53 20.60 -21.21
C LEU A 89 -15.54 21.00 -22.28
N SER A 90 -16.80 21.25 -21.90
CA SER A 90 -17.86 21.68 -22.83
C SER A 90 -17.54 23.03 -23.47
N SER A 91 -16.96 23.94 -22.68
CA SER A 91 -16.61 25.31 -23.11
C SER A 91 -15.31 25.41 -23.93
N MET A 92 -14.51 24.35 -24.02
CA MET A 92 -13.22 24.41 -24.73
C MET A 92 -13.42 24.53 -26.24
N SER A 93 -13.00 25.66 -26.81
CA SER A 93 -13.12 25.95 -28.24
C SER A 93 -12.18 25.14 -29.13
N TRP A 94 -11.13 24.54 -28.56
CA TRP A 94 -10.08 23.81 -29.28
C TRP A 94 -10.32 22.29 -29.36
N LEU A 95 -11.35 21.77 -28.68
CA LEU A 95 -11.79 20.38 -28.76
C LEU A 95 -12.94 20.25 -29.75
N LYS A 96 -12.96 19.16 -30.52
CA LYS A 96 -14.11 18.84 -31.37
C LYS A 96 -15.28 18.32 -30.52
N GLU A 97 -16.50 18.43 -31.03
CA GLU A 97 -17.71 18.07 -30.27
C GLU A 97 -17.79 16.58 -29.90
N ASP A 98 -17.27 15.69 -30.74
CA ASP A 98 -17.12 14.26 -30.43
C ASP A 98 -16.09 14.02 -29.32
N GLU A 99 -14.93 14.67 -29.38
CA GLU A 99 -13.87 14.60 -28.35
C GLU A 99 -14.33 15.18 -27.00
N LYS A 100 -15.13 16.25 -27.01
CA LYS A 100 -15.77 16.81 -25.81
C LYS A 100 -16.69 15.79 -25.16
N LYS A 101 -17.59 15.19 -25.94
CA LYS A 101 -18.56 14.20 -25.46
C LYS A 101 -17.85 13.00 -24.84
N GLU A 102 -16.79 12.50 -25.48
CA GLU A 102 -15.97 11.41 -24.94
C GLU A 102 -15.30 11.81 -23.61
N SER A 103 -14.66 12.99 -23.57
CA SER A 103 -13.97 13.48 -22.37
C SER A 103 -14.91 13.71 -21.19
N ILE A 104 -16.12 14.23 -21.45
CA ILE A 104 -17.15 14.43 -20.43
C ILE A 104 -17.66 13.07 -19.91
N ASN A 105 -17.88 12.10 -20.80
CA ASN A 105 -18.29 10.75 -20.40
C ASN A 105 -17.22 10.09 -19.52
N LEU A 106 -15.93 10.26 -19.84
CA LEU A 106 -14.82 9.78 -19.03
C LEU A 106 -14.76 10.49 -17.66
N ALA A 107 -14.92 11.81 -17.64
CA ALA A 107 -14.98 12.56 -16.38
C ALA A 107 -16.13 12.08 -15.48
N ASN A 108 -17.28 11.78 -16.09
CA ASN A 108 -18.47 11.30 -15.39
C ASN A 108 -18.36 9.85 -14.91
N SER A 109 -17.53 9.02 -15.56
CA SER A 109 -17.29 7.63 -15.15
C SER A 109 -16.34 7.51 -13.95
N PHE A 110 -15.68 8.59 -13.53
CA PHE A 110 -14.87 8.55 -12.31
C PHE A 110 -15.76 8.34 -11.07
N HIS A 111 -15.33 7.38 -10.25
CA HIS A 111 -15.92 7.05 -8.96
C HIS A 111 -14.92 7.32 -7.84
N LEU A 112 -15.36 7.99 -6.78
CA LEU A 112 -14.58 8.18 -5.58
C LEU A 112 -14.90 7.08 -4.57
N SER A 113 -13.90 6.25 -4.26
CA SER A 113 -13.98 5.31 -3.15
C SER A 113 -13.47 5.98 -1.87
N ILE A 114 -14.28 5.96 -0.81
CA ILE A 114 -13.93 6.51 0.49
C ILE A 114 -14.00 5.42 1.55
N ILE A 115 -12.92 5.29 2.31
CA ILE A 115 -12.83 4.35 3.43
C ILE A 115 -13.58 4.94 4.63
N THR A 116 -14.61 4.24 5.07
CA THR A 116 -15.42 4.57 6.25
C THR A 116 -15.14 3.62 7.40
N SER A 117 -15.50 4.01 8.62
CA SER A 117 -15.38 3.15 9.79
C SER A 117 -16.13 1.83 9.61
N LYS A 118 -17.31 1.88 8.98
CA LYS A 118 -18.11 0.69 8.63
C LYS A 118 -17.40 -0.23 7.64
N SER A 119 -16.71 0.31 6.63
CA SER A 119 -15.93 -0.50 5.69
C SER A 119 -14.71 -1.14 6.35
N LEU A 120 -14.12 -0.45 7.34
CA LEU A 120 -12.97 -0.93 8.10
C LEU A 120 -13.33 -1.98 9.14
N SER A 121 -14.54 -1.90 9.70
CA SER A 121 -15.02 -2.81 10.74
C SER A 121 -15.55 -4.15 10.23
N ALA A 122 -15.41 -4.44 8.93
CA ALA A 122 -15.81 -5.74 8.40
C ALA A 122 -15.02 -6.87 9.07
N GLU A 123 -15.71 -7.94 9.49
CA GLU A 123 -15.15 -9.04 10.29
C GLU A 123 -13.92 -9.66 9.63
N ASP A 124 -13.94 -9.85 8.31
CA ASP A 124 -12.86 -10.45 7.55
C ASP A 124 -11.77 -9.47 7.09
N ARG A 125 -11.78 -8.21 7.55
CA ARG A 125 -10.80 -7.24 7.03
C ARG A 125 -9.41 -7.47 7.60
N GLU A 126 -9.30 -7.84 8.86
CA GLU A 126 -8.03 -8.22 9.49
C GLU A 126 -7.48 -9.54 8.94
N SER A 127 -8.34 -10.48 8.54
CA SER A 127 -7.90 -11.76 7.97
C SER A 127 -7.19 -11.60 6.62
N ARG A 128 -7.27 -10.42 5.99
CA ARG A 128 -6.46 -10.03 4.82
C ARG A 128 -4.99 -9.79 5.17
N ASP A 129 -4.65 -9.56 6.43
CA ASP A 129 -3.27 -9.56 6.89
C ASP A 129 -2.81 -11.02 7.02
N PHE A 130 -2.26 -11.56 5.93
CA PHE A 130 -1.71 -12.93 5.85
C PHE A 130 -0.72 -13.27 6.98
N ILE A 131 -0.17 -12.28 7.68
CA ILE A 131 0.71 -12.48 8.83
C ILE A 131 0.02 -13.33 9.92
N PHE A 132 -1.30 -13.20 10.09
CA PHE A 132 -2.09 -13.98 11.04
C PHE A 132 -2.25 -15.47 10.68
N THR A 133 -1.80 -15.90 9.50
CA THR A 133 -1.68 -17.34 9.18
C THR A 133 -0.51 -18.00 9.89
N ASN A 134 0.33 -17.23 10.59
CA ASN A 134 1.47 -17.70 11.35
C ASN A 134 1.34 -17.19 12.79
N GLU A 135 1.87 -17.97 13.74
CA GLU A 135 1.92 -17.56 15.15
C GLU A 135 3.04 -16.53 15.33
N ILE A 136 2.68 -15.33 15.80
CA ILE A 136 3.62 -14.22 16.05
C ILE A 136 3.95 -14.22 17.54
N SER A 137 5.24 -14.24 17.86
CA SER A 137 5.73 -14.28 19.25
C SER A 137 6.55 -13.03 19.55
N GLU A 138 6.26 -12.33 20.65
CA GLU A 138 7.04 -11.15 21.06
C GLU A 138 8.51 -11.51 21.35
N ASP A 139 8.76 -12.75 21.77
CA ASP A 139 10.08 -13.25 22.14
C ASP A 139 10.91 -13.75 20.94
N ASP A 140 10.30 -13.94 19.77
CA ASP A 140 10.97 -14.49 18.59
C ASP A 140 10.89 -13.54 17.39
N TYR A 141 11.68 -12.47 17.46
CA TYR A 141 11.80 -11.51 16.36
C TYR A 141 12.31 -12.17 15.07
N PHE A 142 13.15 -13.21 15.16
CA PHE A 142 13.66 -13.89 13.96
C PHE A 142 12.52 -14.58 13.19
N MET A 143 11.71 -15.37 13.88
CA MET A 143 10.58 -16.07 13.27
C MET A 143 9.50 -15.11 12.78
N ASN A 144 9.24 -14.02 13.50
CA ASN A 144 8.31 -12.97 13.05
C ASN A 144 8.74 -12.35 11.72
N VAL A 145 10.04 -12.07 11.58
CA VAL A 145 10.58 -11.54 10.33
C VAL A 145 10.50 -12.57 9.20
N TYR A 146 10.81 -13.84 9.49
CA TYR A 146 10.64 -14.92 8.50
C TYR A 146 9.19 -14.99 8.00
N TYR A 147 8.21 -14.95 8.90
CA TYR A 147 6.79 -14.93 8.54
C TYR A 147 6.37 -13.67 7.80
N SER A 148 6.96 -12.52 8.13
CA SER A 148 6.83 -11.27 7.39
C SER A 148 7.28 -11.44 5.94
N GLN A 149 8.45 -12.03 5.68
CA GLN A 149 8.92 -12.29 4.32
C GLN A 149 8.06 -13.31 3.56
N LYS A 150 7.66 -14.41 4.23
CA LYS A 150 6.72 -15.41 3.69
C LYS A 150 5.41 -14.75 3.26
N THR A 151 4.88 -13.86 4.09
CA THR A 151 3.66 -13.09 3.84
C THR A 151 3.81 -12.15 2.65
N LYS A 152 4.94 -11.42 2.53
CA LYS A 152 5.21 -10.56 1.37
C LYS A 152 5.22 -11.33 0.06
N PHE A 153 5.83 -12.50 0.06
CA PHE A 153 5.85 -13.37 -1.11
C PHE A 153 4.44 -13.82 -1.51
N LEU A 154 3.64 -14.30 -0.56
CA LEU A 154 2.23 -14.65 -0.81
C LEU A 154 1.44 -13.44 -1.35
N LYS A 155 1.55 -12.27 -0.70
CA LYS A 155 0.93 -11.02 -1.18
C LYS A 155 1.34 -10.69 -2.61
N SER A 156 2.60 -10.90 -3.01
CA SER A 156 3.05 -10.64 -4.38
C SER A 156 2.40 -11.57 -5.42
N ILE A 157 2.19 -12.84 -5.08
CA ILE A 157 1.48 -13.81 -5.94
C ILE A 157 0.01 -13.40 -6.08
N TYR A 158 -0.66 -13.14 -4.96
CA TYR A 158 -2.08 -12.77 -4.99
C TYR A 158 -2.32 -11.39 -5.63
N LYS A 159 -1.41 -10.43 -5.46
CA LYS A 159 -1.50 -9.11 -6.10
C LYS A 159 -1.50 -9.17 -7.62
N SER A 160 -0.76 -10.11 -8.22
CA SER A 160 -0.82 -10.32 -9.68
C SER A 160 -2.16 -10.90 -10.17
N LEU A 161 -3.00 -11.39 -9.25
CA LEU A 161 -4.30 -12.00 -9.54
C LEU A 161 -5.48 -11.09 -9.16
N ASP A 162 -5.24 -10.03 -8.38
CA ASP A 162 -6.29 -9.14 -7.88
C ASP A 162 -6.41 -7.88 -8.75
N THR A 163 -7.34 -7.90 -9.70
CA THR A 163 -7.69 -6.76 -10.58
C THR A 163 -8.53 -5.69 -9.87
N ASN A 164 -8.96 -5.91 -8.62
CA ASN A 164 -9.90 -5.06 -7.88
C ASN A 164 -9.28 -4.44 -6.62
N ALA A 165 -7.95 -4.31 -6.57
CA ALA A 165 -7.25 -3.83 -5.39
C ALA A 165 -7.83 -2.51 -4.83
N GLU A 166 -8.39 -2.58 -3.62
CA GLU A 166 -8.91 -1.40 -2.92
C GLU A 166 -7.80 -0.35 -2.74
N PRO A 167 -8.10 0.95 -2.93
CA PRO A 167 -7.12 2.01 -2.82
C PRO A 167 -6.49 2.07 -1.42
N ASP A 168 -5.19 2.37 -1.39
CA ASP A 168 -4.42 2.41 -0.16
C ASP A 168 -4.64 3.72 0.63
N ALA A 169 -5.16 3.58 1.86
CA ALA A 169 -5.37 4.70 2.79
C ALA A 169 -4.04 5.43 3.09
N PHE A 170 -2.93 4.72 3.19
CA PHE A 170 -1.61 5.29 3.45
C PHE A 170 -1.03 6.00 2.23
N THR A 171 -1.30 5.50 1.03
CA THR A 171 -0.97 6.20 -0.23
C THR A 171 -1.80 7.50 -0.37
N LEU A 172 -3.06 7.51 0.08
CA LEU A 172 -3.88 8.71 0.16
C LEU A 172 -3.28 9.73 1.15
N CYS A 173 -2.95 9.36 2.38
CA CYS A 173 -2.36 10.31 3.34
C CYS A 173 -1.04 10.92 2.83
N ARG A 174 -0.18 10.16 2.13
CA ARG A 174 1.05 10.70 1.53
C ARG A 174 0.76 11.69 0.40
N THR A 175 -0.18 11.35 -0.48
CA THR A 175 -0.53 12.20 -1.64
C THR A 175 -1.28 13.46 -1.20
N TYR A 176 -2.18 13.36 -0.23
CA TYR A 176 -2.93 14.50 0.29
C TYR A 176 -2.12 15.38 1.24
N LEU A 177 -1.23 14.85 2.08
CA LEU A 177 -0.34 15.72 2.87
C LEU A 177 0.62 16.53 1.99
N VAL A 178 1.09 15.96 0.86
CA VAL A 178 1.93 16.68 -0.10
C VAL A 178 1.10 17.69 -0.91
N ARG A 179 -0.11 17.35 -1.38
CA ARG A 179 -0.99 18.29 -2.11
C ARG A 179 -1.60 19.37 -1.23
N LEU A 180 -2.00 19.06 0.00
CA LEU A 180 -2.47 20.06 0.97
C LEU A 180 -1.33 20.97 1.42
N LYS A 181 -0.08 20.49 1.60
CA LYS A 181 1.05 21.40 1.83
C LYS A 181 1.29 22.35 0.65
N ILE A 182 1.16 21.87 -0.59
CA ILE A 182 1.37 22.69 -1.79
C ILE A 182 0.23 23.71 -1.99
N ASN A 183 -1.00 23.38 -1.58
CA ASN A 183 -2.14 24.32 -1.67
C ASN A 183 -2.31 25.23 -0.45
N LEU A 184 -1.97 24.80 0.77
CA LEU A 184 -2.05 25.67 1.96
C LEU A 184 -0.94 26.74 2.00
N LEU A 185 0.21 26.49 1.38
CA LEU A 185 1.26 27.51 1.23
C LEU A 185 0.96 28.58 0.16
N ARG A 186 -0.14 28.45 -0.59
CA ARG A 186 -0.62 29.49 -1.53
C ARG A 186 -1.72 30.38 -0.98
N TYR A 187 -2.26 30.08 0.20
CA TYR A 187 -3.36 30.83 0.83
C TYR A 187 -3.05 31.39 2.22
N LEU A 188 -1.78 31.40 2.63
CA LEU A 188 -1.33 32.21 3.76
C LEU A 188 -0.97 33.62 3.24
N PRO A 189 -1.69 34.68 3.65
CA PRO A 189 -1.13 36.02 3.57
C PRO A 189 0.01 36.10 4.60
N VAL A 190 1.19 36.50 4.12
CA VAL A 190 2.44 36.89 4.83
C VAL A 190 2.55 36.48 6.30
#